data_AF-A0A950X6Q3-F1
#
_entry.id   AF-A0A950X6Q3-F1
#
_cell.length_a   1.000
_cell.length_b   1.000
_cell.length_c   1.000
_cell.angle_alpha   90.00
_cell.angle_beta   90.00
_cell.angle_gamma   90.00
#
_symmetry.space_group_name_H-M   'P 1'
#
loop_
_entity.id
_entity.type
_entity.pdbx_description
1 polymer ?
#
loop_
_entity_poly.entity_id
_entity_poly.type
_entity_poly.pdbx_seq_one_letter_code
_entity_poly.pdbx_strand_id
1 'polypeptide(L)' 'EIPALTDESKALAKRLKEHGFKFLGPTTCYAFMQAVGMVNDHLVECFRHGELGRARR' A
#
# COMPACT_ATOMS: atom_id res chain seq x y z
N GLU A 1 -12.38 5.95 -6.55
CA GLU A 1 -11.16 6.79 -6.50
C GLU A 1 -10.16 6.12 -5.58
N ILE A 2 -8.86 6.13 -5.91
CA ILE A 2 -7.81 5.52 -5.07
C ILE A 2 -7.15 6.65 -4.29
N PRO A 3 -7.08 6.59 -2.95
CA PRO A 3 -6.50 7.66 -2.14
C PRO A 3 -4.98 7.72 -2.31
N ALA A 4 -4.35 8.84 -1.95
CA ALA A 4 -2.89 8.97 -1.97
C ALA A 4 -2.20 8.38 -0.72
N LEU A 5 -2.94 8.15 0.36
CA LEU A 5 -2.47 7.59 1.62
C LEU A 5 -3.66 7.07 2.45
N THR A 6 -3.38 6.23 3.45
CA THR A 6 -4.39 5.73 4.40
C THR A 6 -3.89 5.86 5.83
N ASP A 7 -4.75 5.58 6.81
CA ASP A 7 -4.34 5.60 8.22
C ASP A 7 -3.33 4.48 8.53
N GLU A 8 -3.41 3.34 7.84
CA GLU A 8 -2.42 2.27 7.92
C GLU A 8 -1.06 2.72 7.38
N SER A 9 -1.04 3.46 6.27
CA SER A 9 0.22 3.96 5.70
C SER A 9 0.87 5.03 6.58
N LYS A 10 0.07 5.84 7.29
CA LYS A 10 0.57 6.75 8.35
C LYS A 10 1.17 5.98 9.51
N ALA A 11 0.51 4.92 9.97
CA ALA A 11 0.99 4.07 11.05
C ALA A 11 2.31 3.36 10.67
N LEU A 12 2.41 2.86 9.43
CA LEU A 12 3.62 2.26 8.89
C LEU A 12 4.76 3.27 8.81
N ALA A 13 4.52 4.47 8.26
CA ALA A 13 5.51 5.54 8.19
C ALA A 13 6.06 5.90 9.58
N LYS A 14 5.17 5.99 10.59
CA LYS A 14 5.58 6.24 11.98
C LYS A 14 6.48 5.12 12.52
N ARG A 15 6.06 3.86 12.38
CA ARG A 15 6.85 2.70 12.82
C ARG A 15 8.23 2.64 12.15
N LEU A 16 8.29 2.84 10.84
CA LEU A 16 9.55 2.80 10.11
C LEU A 16 10.48 3.95 10.52
N LYS A 17 9.92 5.14 10.77
CA LYS A 17 10.69 6.27 11.33
C LYS A 17 11.28 5.94 12.70
N GLU A 18 10.54 5.27 13.57
CA GLU A 18 11.02 4.81 14.89
C GLU A 18 12.17 3.79 14.76
N HIS A 19 12.16 2.97 13.70
CA HIS A 19 13.24 2.02 13.38
C HIS A 19 14.41 2.65 12.59
N GLY A 20 14.45 3.98 12.47
CA GLY A 20 15.57 4.71 11.86
C GLY A 20 15.50 4.88 10.34
N PHE A 21 14.47 4.36 9.67
CA PHE A 21 14.30 4.55 8.23
C PHE A 21 14.05 6.03 7.89
N LYS A 22 14.51 6.45 6.71
CA LYS A 22 14.40 7.83 6.20
C LYS A 22 13.69 7.84 4.85
N PHE A 23 13.12 8.99 4.48
CA PHE A 23 12.38 9.21 3.22
C PHE A 23 11.11 8.36 3.01
N LEU A 24 10.60 7.72 4.07
CA LEU A 24 9.37 6.91 4.04
C LEU A 24 8.21 7.66 4.68
N GLY A 25 7.68 8.66 3.97
CA GLY A 25 6.44 9.35 4.36
C GLY A 25 5.18 8.49 4.13
N PRO A 26 3.99 8.91 4.62
CA PRO A 26 2.75 8.13 4.46
C PRO A 26 2.37 7.80 3.02
N THR A 27 2.58 8.71 2.07
CA THR A 27 2.34 8.45 0.64
C THR A 27 3.30 7.41 0.07
N THR A 28 4.60 7.51 0.39
CA THR A 28 5.60 6.50 -0.01
C THR A 28 5.29 5.13 0.59
N CYS A 29 4.86 5.09 1.86
CA CYS A 29 4.45 3.86 2.51
C CYS A 29 3.20 3.26 1.85
N TYR A 30 2.23 4.09 1.44
CA TYR A 30 1.05 3.62 0.74
C TYR A 30 1.39 3.04 -0.64
N ALA A 31 2.23 3.74 -1.41
CA ALA A 31 2.73 3.24 -2.69
C ALA A 31 3.50 1.91 -2.52
N PHE A 32 4.29 1.78 -1.45
CA PHE A 32 4.95 0.52 -1.11
C PHE A 32 3.96 -0.60 -0.81
N MET A 33 2.93 -0.33 0.01
CA MET A 33 1.87 -1.28 0.33
C MET A 33 1.14 -1.78 -0.93
N GLN A 34 0.88 -0.89 -1.89
CA GLN A 34 0.31 -1.24 -3.20
C GLN A 34 1.28 -2.13 -4.00
N ALA A 35 2.55 -1.75 -4.09
CA ALA A 35 3.55 -2.45 -4.89
C ALA A 35 3.84 -3.88 -4.40
N VAL A 36 3.84 -4.11 -3.09
CA VAL A 36 4.12 -5.43 -2.50
C VAL A 36 2.86 -6.26 -2.23
N GLY A 37 1.69 -5.78 -2.66
CA GLY A 37 0.43 -6.53 -2.56
C GLY A 37 -0.18 -6.58 -1.15
N MET A 38 0.21 -5.67 -0.24
CA MET A 38 -0.51 -5.51 1.03
C MET A 38 -1.94 -4.99 0.81
N VAL A 39 -2.12 -4.18 -0.25
CA VAL A 39 -3.43 -3.71 -0.74
C VAL A 39 -3.55 -4.00 -2.24
N ASN A 40 -4.77 -4.29 -2.70
CA ASN A 40 -5.07 -4.49 -4.11
C ASN A 40 -5.89 -3.31 -4.64
N ASP A 41 -5.21 -2.25 -5.05
CA ASP A 41 -5.82 -1.06 -5.64
C ASP A 41 -5.81 -1.07 -7.17
N HIS A 42 -5.65 -2.24 -7.79
CA HIS A 42 -5.89 -2.33 -9.22
C HIS A 42 -7.32 -1.85 -9.52
N LEU A 43 -7.47 -1.06 -10.60
CA LEU A 43 -8.79 -0.68 -11.08
C LEU A 43 -9.62 -1.93 -11.38
N VAL A 44 -10.93 -1.87 -11.14
CA VAL A 44 -11.83 -3.03 -11.31
C VAL A 44 -11.84 -3.59 -12.73
N GLU A 45 -11.53 -2.76 -13.71
CA GLU A 45 -11.38 -3.10 -15.14
C GLU A 45 -9.99 -3.64 -15.51
N CYS A 46 -9.01 -3.58 -14.60
CA CYS A 46 -7.71 -4.19 -14.80
C CYS A 46 -7.84 -5.72 -14.82
N PHE A 47 -7.30 -6.37 -15.86
CA PHE A 47 -7.32 -7.83 -15.99
C PHE A 47 -6.72 -8.58 -14.80
N ARG A 48 -5.83 -7.93 -14.03
CA ARG A 48 -5.22 -8.49 -12.80
C ARG A 48 -6.08 -8.34 -11.55
N HIS A 49 -7.06 -7.43 -11.50
CA HIS A 49 -7.83 -7.14 -10.28
C HIS A 49 -8.48 -8.41 -9.70
N GLY A 50 -9.16 -9.19 -10.56
CA GLY A 50 -9.80 -10.45 -10.17
C GLY A 50 -8.82 -11.61 -9.93
N GLU A 51 -7.64 -11.59 -10.55
CA GLU A 51 -6.60 -12.61 -10.32
C GLU A 51 -5.96 -12.42 -8.94
N LEU A 52 -5.61 -11.18 -8.58
CA LEU A 52 -4.93 -10.84 -7.33
C LEU A 52 -5.90 -10.85 -6.13
N GLY A 53 -7.17 -10.48 -6.33
CA GLY A 53 -8.18 -10.52 -5.27
C GLY A 53 -8.48 -11.92 -4.73
N ARG A 54 -8.24 -12.96 -5.54
CA ARG A 54 -8.44 -14.38 -5.18
C ARG A 54 -7.19 -15.05 -4.61
N ALA A 55 -6.02 -14.42 -4.74
CA ALA A 55 -4.73 -15.01 -4.45
C ALA A 55 -4.30 -14.94 -2.97
N ARG A 56 -5.11 -14.31 -2.10
CA ARG A 56 -4.86 -14.32 -0.65
C ARG A 56 -5.19 -15.70 -0.08
N ARG A 57 -4.21 -16.60 -0.15
CA ARG A 57 -4.14 -17.82 0.68
C ARG A 57 -3.58 -17.48 2.04
#